data_AF-A0A9W7A2I9-F1
#
_entry.id   AF-A0A9W7A2I9-F1
#
_cell.length_a   1.000
_cell.length_b   1.000
_cell.length_c   1.000
_cell.angle_alpha   90.00
_cell.angle_beta   90.00
_cell.angle_gamma   90.00
#
_symmetry.space_group_name_H-M   'P 1'
#
loop_
_entity.id
_entity.type
_entity.pdbx_description
1 polymer ?
#
loop_
_entity_poly.entity_id
_entity_poly.type
_entity_poly.pdbx_seq_one_letter_code
_entity_poly.pdbx_strand_id
1 'polypeptide(L)'
;MNINNNNDIIGINSNYIGDNVDAITERSNLQRNVEELVQLVEELQMKTMNVENAREYLDLYDTTLNSSPHLRSPSLFLPPSPFSPPHLRSCLLHLSSLSTRTQLGICSSSVPSSIKTLKSWTEKCALPKGLLIGLDVNGRPINTEPWKGSYVKYSTAGAKTFEELRNMGKGFMGLWKNGDAVVEEYEGGWRGVYFSVEVEGIEGGWRQWGVFPEEIWEEET
;
A
#
# COMPACT_ATOMS: atom_id res chain seq x y z
N MET A 1 -51.96 30.65 -52.04
CA MET A 1 -50.82 30.41 -52.95
C MET A 1 -49.70 31.31 -52.47
N ASN A 2 -48.51 30.88 -52.07
CA ASN A 2 -47.69 29.77 -52.55
C ASN A 2 -46.96 29.10 -51.38
N ILE A 3 -46.82 27.79 -51.49
CA ILE A 3 -45.90 26.95 -50.72
C ILE A 3 -44.54 27.10 -51.41
N ASN A 4 -43.48 27.46 -50.69
CA ASN A 4 -42.12 27.26 -51.16
C ASN A 4 -41.32 26.54 -50.07
N ASN A 5 -41.05 25.27 -50.36
CA ASN A 5 -40.07 24.43 -49.72
C ASN A 5 -38.67 25.03 -49.92
N ASN A 6 -37.96 25.32 -48.83
CA ASN A 6 -36.50 25.36 -48.86
C ASN A 6 -35.98 24.40 -47.80
N ASN A 7 -35.43 23.29 -48.29
CA ASN A 7 -34.59 22.37 -47.55
C ASN A 7 -33.27 23.10 -47.22
N ASP A 8 -33.19 23.71 -46.04
CA ASP A 8 -31.90 24.11 -45.48
C ASP A 8 -31.24 22.88 -44.86
N ILE A 9 -30.41 22.23 -45.67
CA ILE A 9 -29.41 21.26 -45.21
C ILE A 9 -28.48 22.04 -44.28
N ILE A 10 -28.53 21.74 -42.98
CA ILE A 10 -27.56 22.18 -41.99
C ILE A 10 -26.21 21.56 -42.40
N GLY A 11 -25.42 22.32 -43.15
CA GLY A 11 -24.03 21.99 -43.42
C GLY A 11 -23.26 22.06 -42.11
N ILE A 12 -23.10 20.92 -41.44
CA ILE A 12 -22.14 20.77 -40.35
C ILE A 12 -20.77 21.02 -40.99
N ASN A 13 -20.16 22.14 -40.62
CA ASN A 13 -18.91 22.62 -41.18
C ASN A 13 -17.81 21.59 -40.87
N SER A 14 -17.39 20.80 -41.85
CA SER A 14 -16.44 19.69 -41.70
C SER A 14 -15.10 20.13 -41.12
N ASN A 15 -14.75 21.40 -41.28
CA ASN A 15 -13.52 21.99 -40.76
C ASN A 15 -13.53 22.09 -39.23
N TYR A 16 -14.69 22.29 -38.60
CA TYR A 16 -14.80 22.39 -37.13
C TYR A 16 -14.65 21.02 -36.43
N ILE A 17 -14.85 19.92 -37.18
CA ILE A 17 -14.65 18.55 -36.69
C ILE A 17 -13.18 18.15 -36.84
N GLY A 18 -12.51 18.53 -37.95
CA GLY A 18 -11.10 18.23 -38.18
C GLY A 18 -10.17 18.82 -37.12
N ASP A 19 -10.29 20.12 -36.84
CA ASP A 19 -9.45 20.82 -35.86
C ASP A 19 -9.60 20.25 -34.42
N ASN A 20 -10.79 19.72 -34.09
CA ASN A 20 -11.07 19.10 -32.80
C ASN A 20 -10.47 17.68 -32.70
N VAL A 21 -10.45 16.92 -33.80
CA VAL A 21 -9.85 15.57 -33.84
C VAL A 21 -8.32 15.65 -33.75
N ASP A 22 -7.71 16.65 -34.38
CA ASP A 22 -6.26 16.88 -34.29
C ASP A 22 -5.84 17.29 -32.88
N ALA A 23 -6.60 18.19 -32.23
CA ALA A 23 -6.35 18.58 -30.84
C ALA A 23 -6.54 17.43 -29.84
N ILE A 24 -7.54 16.56 -30.06
CA ILE A 24 -7.75 15.34 -29.25
C ILE A 24 -6.57 14.39 -29.41
N THR A 25 -6.11 14.17 -30.65
CA THR A 25 -4.98 13.30 -30.95
C THR A 25 -3.68 13.83 -30.33
N GLU A 26 -3.43 15.13 -30.42
CA GLU A 26 -2.27 15.78 -29.80
C GLU A 26 -2.31 15.65 -28.27
N ARG A 27 -3.47 15.86 -27.65
CA ARG A 27 -3.66 15.68 -26.20
C ARG A 27 -3.44 14.22 -25.77
N SER A 28 -3.94 13.25 -26.52
CA SER A 28 -3.71 11.83 -26.25
C SER A 28 -2.22 11.46 -26.37
N ASN A 29 -1.52 12.00 -27.37
CA ASN A 29 -0.08 11.78 -27.52
C ASN A 29 0.73 12.41 -26.38
N LEU A 30 0.38 13.64 -25.96
CA LEU A 30 0.97 14.31 -24.81
C LEU A 30 0.77 13.51 -23.53
N GLN A 31 -0.45 12.99 -23.30
CA GLN A 31 -0.76 12.20 -22.11
C GLN A 31 0.06 10.91 -22.05
N ARG A 32 0.15 10.18 -23.18
CA ARG A 32 1.02 8.99 -23.28
C ARG A 32 2.50 9.33 -23.02
N ASN A 33 3.00 10.43 -23.58
CA ASN A 33 4.39 10.85 -23.35
C ASN A 33 4.65 11.20 -21.88
N VAL A 34 3.66 11.78 -21.18
CA VAL A 34 3.75 12.04 -19.73
C VAL A 34 3.79 10.73 -18.95
N GLU A 35 2.94 9.76 -19.29
CA GLU A 35 2.94 8.43 -18.65
C GLU A 35 4.29 7.71 -18.85
N GLU A 36 4.84 7.72 -20.07
CA GLU A 36 6.16 7.16 -20.36
C GLU A 36 7.29 7.85 -19.56
N LEU A 37 7.24 9.19 -19.44
CA LEU A 37 8.21 9.94 -18.64
C LEU A 37 8.08 9.65 -17.13
N VAL A 38 6.86 9.53 -16.61
CA VAL A 38 6.63 9.15 -15.21
C VAL A 38 7.23 7.77 -14.94
N GLN A 39 6.98 6.80 -15.82
CA GLN A 39 7.55 5.46 -15.69
C GLN A 39 9.09 5.47 -15.74
N LEU A 40 9.68 6.25 -16.65
CA LEU A 40 11.15 6.38 -16.73
C LEU A 40 11.74 7.03 -15.47
N VAL A 41 11.07 8.05 -14.92
CA VAL A 41 11.49 8.69 -13.67
C VAL A 41 11.41 7.71 -12.51
N GLU A 42 10.35 6.91 -12.41
CA GLU A 42 10.23 5.85 -11.39
C GLU A 42 11.33 4.80 -11.53
N GLU A 43 11.64 4.35 -12.75
CA GLU A 43 12.74 3.42 -12.99
C GLU A 43 14.11 4.00 -12.60
N LEU A 44 14.36 5.27 -12.92
CA LEU A 44 15.60 5.96 -12.55
C LEU A 44 15.67 6.20 -11.04
N GLN A 45 14.56 6.55 -10.41
CA GLN A 45 14.46 6.65 -8.95
C GLN A 45 14.78 5.30 -8.31
N MET A 46 14.21 4.20 -8.79
CA MET A 46 14.54 2.86 -8.30
C MET A 46 15.99 2.46 -8.52
N LYS A 47 16.60 2.83 -9.66
CA LYS A 47 18.01 2.56 -9.95
C LYS A 47 18.99 3.40 -9.12
N THR A 48 18.55 4.57 -8.66
CA THR A 48 19.36 5.51 -7.86
C THR A 48 19.01 5.46 -6.37
N MET A 49 17.95 4.76 -5.99
CA MET A 49 17.52 4.56 -4.61
C MET A 49 18.59 3.75 -3.87
N ASN A 50 19.16 4.37 -2.85
CA ASN A 50 19.97 3.67 -1.86
C ASN A 50 19.17 3.55 -0.55
N VAL A 51 19.70 2.77 0.39
CA VAL A 51 19.08 2.50 1.68
C VAL A 51 18.84 3.79 2.46
N GLU A 52 19.82 4.69 2.49
CA GLU A 52 19.75 5.96 3.21
C GLU A 52 18.65 6.88 2.69
N ASN A 53 18.54 7.06 1.37
CA ASN A 53 17.53 7.91 0.75
C ASN A 53 16.12 7.37 1.01
N ALA A 54 15.93 6.05 0.87
CA ALA A 54 14.64 5.41 1.15
C ALA A 54 14.27 5.58 2.64
N ARG A 55 15.23 5.37 3.54
CA ARG A 55 15.07 5.55 4.99
C ARG A 55 14.71 6.99 5.33
N GLU A 56 15.47 7.97 4.84
CA GLU A 56 15.25 9.39 5.13
C GLU A 56 13.89 9.87 4.63
N TYR A 57 13.45 9.39 3.46
CA TYR A 57 12.12 9.70 2.94
C TYR A 57 11.02 9.15 3.85
N LEU A 58 11.15 7.92 4.33
CA LEU A 58 10.18 7.33 5.27
C LEU A 58 10.25 7.97 6.67
N ASP A 59 11.42 8.37 7.15
CA ASP A 59 11.59 9.11 8.41
C ASP A 59 10.87 10.47 8.33
N LEU A 60 10.99 11.17 7.20
CA LEU A 60 10.28 12.43 6.95
C LEU A 60 8.77 12.22 6.90
N TYR A 61 8.30 11.16 6.24
CA TYR A 61 6.89 10.77 6.20
C TYR A 61 6.35 10.53 7.61
N ASP A 62 7.01 9.68 8.39
CA ASP A 62 6.62 9.32 9.75
C ASP A 62 6.62 10.54 10.67
N THR A 63 7.64 11.41 10.57
CA THR A 63 7.71 12.69 11.31
C THR A 63 6.56 13.62 10.95
N THR A 64 6.19 13.69 9.67
CA THR A 64 5.09 14.54 9.19
C THR A 64 3.74 14.06 9.72
N LEU A 65 3.48 12.75 9.62
CA LEU A 65 2.32 12.13 10.24
C LEU A 65 2.31 12.35 11.75
N ASN A 66 3.48 12.26 12.38
CA ASN A 66 3.59 12.37 13.82
C ASN A 66 3.24 13.76 14.34
N SER A 67 3.66 14.79 13.59
CA SER A 67 3.43 16.20 13.88
C SER A 67 1.99 16.66 13.58
N SER A 68 1.23 15.88 12.81
CA SER A 68 -0.11 16.24 12.36
C SER A 68 -1.13 15.14 12.68
N PRO A 69 -1.68 15.09 13.91
CA PRO A 69 -2.58 14.01 14.33
C PRO A 69 -3.83 13.83 13.46
N HIS A 70 -4.31 14.90 12.82
CA HIS A 70 -5.43 14.86 11.88
C HIS A 70 -5.10 14.10 10.58
N LEU A 71 -3.81 14.03 10.21
CA LEU A 71 -3.32 13.23 9.08
C LEU A 71 -3.24 11.73 9.40
N ARG A 72 -3.64 11.33 10.60
CA ARG A 72 -3.70 9.93 11.02
C ARG A 72 -5.12 9.37 11.04
N SER A 73 -6.06 10.11 10.44
CA SER A 73 -7.47 9.73 10.38
C SER A 73 -7.66 8.46 9.54
N PRO A 74 -8.54 7.53 9.98
CA PRO A 74 -8.98 6.35 9.22
C PRO A 74 -9.44 6.59 7.79
N SER A 75 -9.75 7.84 7.45
CA SER A 75 -10.34 8.25 6.19
C SER A 75 -9.32 8.69 5.14
N LEU A 76 -8.02 8.66 5.43
CA LEU A 76 -7.00 9.09 4.48
C LEU A 76 -6.65 7.93 3.55
N PHE A 77 -7.36 7.89 2.43
CA PHE A 77 -7.06 7.01 1.30
C PHE A 77 -5.71 7.30 0.66
N LEU A 78 -5.16 8.51 0.86
CA LEU A 78 -3.93 8.97 0.24
C LEU A 78 -2.93 9.49 1.27
N PRO A 79 -1.62 9.31 1.02
CA PRO A 79 -0.59 9.94 1.80
C PRO A 79 -0.72 11.47 1.75
N PRO A 80 -0.36 12.20 2.81
CA PRO A 80 -0.38 13.66 2.78
C PRO A 80 0.64 14.22 1.78
N SER A 81 0.35 15.37 1.18
CA SER A 81 1.34 16.13 0.42
C SER A 81 2.55 16.48 1.30
N PRO A 82 3.81 16.39 0.80
CA PRO A 82 4.21 16.19 -0.60
C PRO A 82 4.43 14.72 -1.02
N PHE A 83 4.03 13.76 -0.20
CA PHE A 83 4.38 12.36 -0.43
C PHE A 83 3.48 11.73 -1.50
N SER A 84 4.08 11.26 -2.60
CA SER A 84 3.34 10.54 -3.63
C SER A 84 3.27 9.03 -3.32
N PRO A 85 2.14 8.34 -3.60
CA PRO A 85 2.06 6.90 -3.47
C PRO A 85 3.16 6.15 -4.23
N PRO A 86 3.50 6.48 -5.50
CA PRO A 86 4.56 5.77 -6.22
C PRO A 86 5.94 5.84 -5.57
N HIS A 87 6.30 6.99 -4.99
CA HIS A 87 7.60 7.12 -4.34
C HIS A 87 7.63 6.38 -2.99
N LEU A 88 6.54 6.41 -2.21
CA LEU A 88 6.41 5.60 -1.00
C LEU A 88 6.51 4.11 -1.31
N ARG A 89 5.80 3.64 -2.33
CA ARG A 89 5.88 2.24 -2.83
C ARG A 89 7.32 1.88 -3.16
N SER A 90 8.02 2.73 -3.90
CA SER A 90 9.42 2.52 -4.29
C SER A 90 10.34 2.36 -3.07
N CYS A 91 10.22 3.24 -2.08
CA CYS A 91 11.00 3.14 -0.83
C CYS A 91 10.69 1.86 -0.04
N LEU A 92 9.40 1.52 0.11
CA LEU A 92 8.95 0.32 0.82
C LEU A 92 9.47 -0.96 0.14
N LEU A 93 9.35 -1.05 -1.19
CA LEU A 93 9.84 -2.18 -1.97
C LEU A 93 11.36 -2.32 -1.87
N HIS A 94 12.09 -1.21 -2.01
CA HIS A 94 13.54 -1.20 -1.91
C HIS A 94 14.02 -1.73 -0.55
N LEU A 95 13.53 -1.16 0.55
CA LEU A 95 13.91 -1.57 1.91
C LEU A 95 13.47 -3.00 2.22
N SER A 96 12.28 -3.42 1.76
CA SER A 96 11.82 -4.80 1.93
C SER A 96 12.74 -5.80 1.23
N SER A 97 13.22 -5.48 0.02
CA SER A 97 14.09 -6.36 -0.77
C SER A 97 15.47 -6.58 -0.16
N LEU A 98 15.93 -5.63 0.65
CA LEU A 98 17.22 -5.67 1.34
C LEU A 98 17.09 -6.16 2.79
N SER A 99 15.87 -6.34 3.29
CA SER A 99 15.63 -6.69 4.68
C SER A 99 15.97 -8.15 4.98
N THR A 100 16.62 -8.39 6.11
CA THR A 100 16.77 -9.74 6.68
C THR A 100 15.50 -10.15 7.43
N ARG A 101 14.72 -9.17 7.89
CA ARG A 101 13.44 -9.34 8.58
C ARG A 101 12.49 -8.21 8.21
N THR A 102 11.22 -8.55 7.99
CA THR A 102 10.10 -7.63 7.80
C THR A 102 9.00 -8.00 8.77
N GLN A 103 8.33 -7.01 9.37
CA GLN A 103 7.13 -7.17 10.17
C GLN A 103 6.09 -6.14 9.71
N LEU A 104 4.84 -6.57 9.63
CA LEU A 104 3.70 -5.69 9.34
C LEU A 104 2.78 -5.67 10.55
N GLY A 105 2.30 -4.49 10.90
CA GLY A 105 1.18 -4.29 11.82
C GLY A 105 0.04 -3.63 11.07
N ILE A 106 -1.04 -4.35 10.79
CA ILE A 106 -2.16 -3.84 9.99
C ILE A 106 -3.34 -3.61 10.93
N CYS A 107 -3.80 -2.37 11.02
CA CYS A 107 -5.02 -2.02 11.73
C CYS A 107 -6.11 -1.74 10.70
N SER A 108 -7.19 -2.52 10.67
CA SER A 108 -8.28 -2.34 9.69
C SER A 108 -9.64 -2.25 10.36
N SER A 109 -10.61 -1.68 9.64
CA SER A 109 -12.01 -1.58 10.08
C SER A 109 -12.74 -2.94 10.12
N SER A 110 -12.22 -3.95 9.42
CA SER A 110 -12.82 -5.28 9.37
C SER A 110 -11.75 -6.35 9.06
N VAL A 111 -12.07 -7.61 9.36
CA VAL A 111 -11.22 -8.77 9.04
C VAL A 111 -11.05 -8.97 7.51
N PRO A 112 -12.10 -8.85 6.67
CA PRO A 112 -11.90 -8.92 5.22
C PRO A 112 -10.92 -7.87 4.68
N SER A 113 -10.99 -6.63 5.19
CA SER A 113 -10.06 -5.56 4.82
C SER A 113 -8.64 -5.90 5.21
N SER A 114 -8.40 -6.32 6.45
CA SER A 114 -7.04 -6.65 6.91
C SER A 114 -6.42 -7.82 6.15
N ILE A 115 -7.22 -8.83 5.78
CA ILE A 115 -6.75 -9.94 4.94
C ILE A 115 -6.43 -9.46 3.52
N LYS A 116 -7.26 -8.58 2.92
CA LYS A 116 -6.98 -7.98 1.61
C LYS A 116 -5.66 -7.20 1.66
N THR A 117 -5.48 -6.37 2.67
CA THR A 117 -4.26 -5.57 2.89
C THR A 117 -3.04 -6.46 3.09
N LEU A 118 -3.13 -7.49 3.94
CA LEU A 118 -2.05 -8.46 4.15
C LEU A 118 -1.63 -9.13 2.85
N LYS A 119 -2.60 -9.59 2.04
CA LYS A 119 -2.32 -10.22 0.74
C LYS A 119 -1.61 -9.26 -0.20
N SER A 120 -2.12 -8.04 -0.32
CA SER A 120 -1.53 -7.01 -1.19
C SER A 120 -0.07 -6.70 -0.80
N TRP A 121 0.19 -6.45 0.48
CA TRP A 121 1.54 -6.17 0.97
C TRP A 121 2.49 -7.36 0.83
N THR A 122 2.04 -8.57 1.18
CA THR A 122 2.90 -9.76 1.04
C THR A 122 3.21 -10.08 -0.42
N GLU A 123 2.28 -9.84 -1.34
CA GLU A 123 2.50 -10.02 -2.77
C GLU A 123 3.46 -8.97 -3.35
N LYS A 124 3.18 -7.69 -3.11
CA LYS A 124 3.99 -6.58 -3.68
C LYS A 124 5.42 -6.60 -3.18
N CYS A 125 5.62 -6.87 -1.89
CA CYS A 125 6.95 -6.95 -1.30
C CYS A 125 7.62 -8.33 -1.44
N ALA A 126 7.03 -9.27 -2.21
CA ALA A 126 7.52 -10.63 -2.39
C ALA A 126 7.83 -11.38 -1.07
N LEU A 127 7.00 -11.16 -0.05
CA LEU A 127 7.19 -11.72 1.28
C LEU A 127 6.65 -13.15 1.37
N PRO A 128 7.25 -14.01 2.22
CA PRO A 128 6.80 -15.39 2.40
C PRO A 128 5.36 -15.47 2.92
N LYS A 129 4.61 -16.46 2.45
CA LYS A 129 3.25 -16.74 2.93
C LYS A 129 3.28 -17.84 3.99
N GLY A 130 2.60 -17.60 5.11
CA GLY A 130 2.49 -18.54 6.22
C GLY A 130 1.04 -18.84 6.61
N LEU A 131 0.87 -19.33 7.83
CA LEU A 131 -0.42 -19.58 8.43
C LEU A 131 -1.02 -18.27 8.92
N LEU A 132 -2.34 -18.17 8.78
CA LEU A 132 -3.13 -17.12 9.40
C LEU A 132 -3.78 -17.69 10.66
N ILE A 133 -3.41 -17.15 11.81
CA ILE A 133 -3.83 -17.62 13.13
C ILE A 133 -4.85 -16.63 13.70
N GLY A 134 -5.81 -17.12 14.48
CA GLY A 134 -6.75 -16.27 15.23
C GLY A 134 -8.13 -16.08 14.59
N LEU A 135 -8.41 -16.75 13.46
CA LEU A 135 -9.72 -16.73 12.80
C LEU A 135 -10.52 -18.03 12.93
N ASP A 136 -9.99 -19.01 13.66
CA ASP A 136 -10.67 -20.26 13.95
C ASP A 136 -10.39 -20.75 15.37
N VAL A 137 -11.32 -21.55 15.90
CA VAL A 137 -11.14 -22.32 17.13
C VAL A 137 -11.38 -23.78 16.80
N ASN A 138 -10.34 -24.60 16.87
CA ASN A 138 -10.37 -26.02 16.52
C ASN A 138 -10.86 -26.26 15.07
N GLY A 139 -10.38 -25.48 14.11
CA GLY A 139 -10.75 -25.59 12.69
C GLY A 139 -12.13 -25.06 12.35
N ARG A 140 -12.85 -24.45 13.32
CA ARG A 140 -14.13 -23.80 13.09
C ARG A 140 -13.94 -22.29 13.04
N PRO A 141 -14.33 -21.62 11.93
CA PRO A 141 -14.25 -20.18 11.84
C PRO A 141 -14.99 -19.49 13.00
N ILE A 142 -14.40 -18.43 13.54
CA ILE A 142 -15.07 -17.57 14.53
C ILE A 142 -15.96 -16.56 13.83
N ASN A 143 -17.03 -16.12 14.49
CA ASN A 143 -17.83 -14.99 14.00
C ASN A 143 -17.11 -13.68 14.31
N THR A 144 -16.61 -12.99 13.28
CA THR A 144 -15.92 -11.71 13.40
C THR A 144 -16.82 -10.49 13.15
N GLU A 145 -18.12 -10.70 12.85
CA GLU A 145 -19.08 -9.58 12.66
C GLU A 145 -19.16 -8.62 13.85
N PRO A 146 -19.06 -9.07 15.13
CA PRO A 146 -19.09 -8.15 16.26
C PRO A 146 -17.86 -7.27 16.41
N TRP A 147 -16.76 -7.58 15.71
CA TRP A 147 -15.50 -6.86 15.87
C TRP A 147 -15.58 -5.44 15.30
N LYS A 148 -15.12 -4.46 16.07
CA LYS A 148 -15.03 -3.04 15.62
C LYS A 148 -13.87 -2.78 14.65
N GLY A 149 -12.97 -3.75 14.55
CA GLY A 149 -11.75 -3.68 13.76
C GLY A 149 -10.92 -4.93 13.97
N SER A 150 -9.87 -5.07 13.19
CA SER A 150 -8.90 -6.14 13.35
C SER A 150 -7.48 -5.61 13.33
N TYR A 151 -6.62 -6.27 14.11
CA TYR A 151 -5.18 -6.05 14.08
C TYR A 151 -4.52 -7.32 13.55
N VAL A 152 -3.70 -7.17 12.51
CA VAL A 152 -2.89 -8.27 11.98
C VAL A 152 -1.44 -7.99 12.26
N LYS A 153 -0.78 -8.94 12.91
CA LYS A 153 0.67 -8.95 13.08
C LYS A 153 1.27 -10.03 12.21
N TYR A 154 2.07 -9.62 11.22
CA TYR A 154 2.78 -10.51 10.29
C TYR A 154 4.29 -10.37 10.51
N SER A 155 5.07 -11.45 10.37
CA SER A 155 6.54 -11.39 10.47
C SER A 155 7.23 -12.39 9.55
N THR A 156 8.34 -11.98 8.93
CA THR A 156 9.28 -12.89 8.26
C THR A 156 10.30 -13.50 9.22
N ALA A 157 10.28 -13.12 10.50
CA ALA A 157 11.00 -13.83 11.55
C ALA A 157 9.99 -14.50 12.49
N GLY A 158 10.10 -15.82 12.62
CA GLY A 158 9.39 -16.64 13.59
C GLY A 158 10.34 -17.58 14.31
N ALA A 159 9.89 -18.15 15.43
CA ALA A 159 10.62 -19.23 16.08
C ALA A 159 10.52 -20.48 15.21
N LYS A 160 11.64 -20.96 14.67
CA LYS A 160 11.68 -22.05 13.69
C LYS A 160 11.40 -23.42 14.31
N THR A 161 11.50 -23.54 15.63
CA THR A 161 11.28 -24.80 16.35
C THR A 161 10.41 -24.62 17.60
N PHE A 162 9.74 -25.70 18.02
CA PHE A 162 9.01 -25.76 19.30
C PHE A 162 9.91 -25.53 20.52
N GLU A 163 11.19 -25.88 20.41
CA GLU A 163 12.18 -25.61 21.44
C GLU A 163 12.48 -24.12 21.56
N GLU A 164 12.68 -23.42 20.44
CA GLU A 164 12.82 -21.97 20.41
C GLU A 164 11.59 -21.26 20.98
N LEU A 165 10.37 -21.69 20.60
CA LEU A 165 9.13 -21.16 21.17
C LEU A 165 9.08 -21.30 22.70
N ARG A 166 9.39 -22.50 23.23
CA ARG A 166 9.40 -22.75 24.68
C ARG A 166 10.48 -21.94 25.41
N ASN A 167 11.66 -21.82 24.82
CA ASN A 167 12.80 -21.11 25.41
C ASN A 167 12.61 -19.59 25.38
N MET A 168 11.83 -19.04 24.45
CA MET A 168 11.55 -17.61 24.38
C MET A 168 10.61 -17.11 25.48
N GLY A 169 9.96 -18.01 26.26
CA GLY A 169 9.00 -17.64 27.31
C GLY A 169 7.76 -16.91 26.79
N LYS A 170 7.65 -16.74 25.48
CA LYS A 170 6.49 -16.24 24.76
C LYS A 170 5.68 -17.49 24.46
N GLY A 171 4.44 -17.56 24.96
CA GLY A 171 3.54 -18.67 24.64
C GLY A 171 3.28 -18.78 23.12
N PHE A 172 2.23 -19.50 22.73
CA PHE A 172 1.79 -19.63 21.32
C PHE A 172 1.58 -18.31 20.53
N MET A 173 1.83 -17.15 21.16
CA MET A 173 1.86 -15.79 20.62
C MET A 173 3.16 -15.41 19.89
N GLY A 174 4.19 -16.27 19.89
CA GLY A 174 5.32 -16.15 18.97
C GLY A 174 4.94 -16.74 17.60
N LEU A 175 5.04 -15.97 16.52
CA LEU A 175 4.80 -16.47 15.16
C LEU A 175 5.70 -17.70 14.87
N TRP A 176 5.12 -18.79 14.36
CA TRP A 176 5.76 -20.12 14.31
C TRP A 176 6.69 -20.31 13.10
N LYS A 177 6.53 -19.55 12.03
CA LYS A 177 7.44 -19.59 10.89
C LYS A 177 7.42 -18.27 10.14
N ASN A 178 8.38 -18.12 9.24
CA ASN A 178 8.44 -17.00 8.32
C ASN A 178 7.13 -16.92 7.52
N GLY A 179 6.52 -15.75 7.53
CA GLY A 179 5.29 -15.49 6.79
C GLY A 179 4.01 -15.74 7.58
N ASP A 180 4.11 -16.24 8.81
CA ASP A 180 2.92 -16.37 9.66
C ASP A 180 2.38 -15.00 10.06
N ALA A 181 1.06 -14.96 10.22
CA ALA A 181 0.34 -13.81 10.73
C ALA A 181 -0.67 -14.22 11.79
N VAL A 182 -0.89 -13.34 12.78
CA VAL A 182 -1.93 -13.47 13.80
C VAL A 182 -2.92 -12.33 13.61
N VAL A 183 -4.21 -12.65 13.65
CA VAL A 183 -5.32 -11.70 13.61
C VAL A 183 -6.00 -11.67 14.96
N GLU A 184 -6.24 -10.47 15.48
CA GLU A 184 -6.94 -10.23 16.74
C GLU A 184 -7.99 -9.13 16.55
N GLU A 185 -9.00 -9.11 17.43
CA GLU A 185 -9.93 -7.99 17.52
C GLU A 185 -9.18 -6.70 17.90
N TYR A 186 -9.54 -5.59 17.26
CA TYR A 186 -8.89 -4.31 17.49
C TYR A 186 -9.91 -3.19 17.66
N GLU A 187 -9.94 -2.61 18.86
CA GLU A 187 -10.82 -1.49 19.20
C GLU A 187 -10.12 -0.12 19.13
N GLY A 188 -8.82 -0.09 18.79
CA GLY A 188 -8.07 1.17 18.73
C GLY A 188 -8.49 2.07 17.56
N GLY A 189 -8.12 3.35 17.63
CA GLY A 189 -8.50 4.36 16.63
C GLY A 189 -7.65 4.38 15.35
N TRP A 190 -6.58 3.59 15.29
CA TRP A 190 -5.61 3.61 14.19
C TRP A 190 -6.08 2.76 13.01
N ARG A 191 -5.85 3.21 11.77
CA ARG A 191 -6.10 2.39 10.56
C ARG A 191 -4.97 2.54 9.54
N GLY A 192 -4.66 1.46 8.85
CA GLY A 192 -3.56 1.34 7.89
C GLY A 192 -2.45 0.40 8.37
N VAL A 193 -1.26 0.54 7.79
CA VAL A 193 -0.15 -0.40 7.94
C VAL A 193 1.06 0.27 8.57
N TYR A 194 1.59 -0.36 9.61
CA TYR A 194 2.94 -0.15 10.08
C TYR A 194 3.88 -1.12 9.37
N PHE A 195 4.94 -0.58 8.78
CA PHE A 195 5.99 -1.35 8.11
C PHE A 195 7.25 -1.30 8.96
N SER A 196 7.75 -2.45 9.39
CA SER A 196 9.01 -2.55 10.13
C SER A 196 9.97 -3.49 9.42
N VAL A 197 11.25 -3.11 9.36
CA VAL A 197 12.29 -3.92 8.74
C VAL A 197 13.58 -3.89 9.54
N GLU A 198 14.33 -4.97 9.40
CA GLU A 198 15.73 -5.07 9.78
C GLU A 198 16.57 -5.06 8.51
N VAL A 199 17.38 -4.01 8.31
CA VAL A 199 18.23 -3.84 7.13
C VAL A 199 19.67 -3.69 7.59
N GLU A 200 20.56 -4.48 7.02
CA GLU A 200 22.00 -4.38 7.30
C GLU A 200 22.53 -3.03 6.80
N GLY A 201 23.34 -2.36 7.63
CA GLY A 201 23.88 -1.03 7.32
C GLY A 201 23.09 0.15 7.88
N ILE A 202 21.85 -0.04 8.35
CA ILE A 202 21.11 0.99 9.08
C ILE A 202 21.50 0.93 10.57
N GLU A 203 21.94 2.05 11.14
CA GLU A 203 22.32 2.13 12.57
C GLU A 203 21.18 1.67 13.48
N GLY A 204 21.43 0.72 14.39
CA GLY A 204 20.40 0.15 15.25
C GLY A 204 19.49 -0.90 14.57
N GLY A 205 19.70 -1.21 13.29
CA GLY A 205 19.20 -2.38 12.55
C GLY A 205 17.69 -2.42 12.29
N TRP A 206 16.89 -2.32 13.35
CA TRP A 206 15.43 -2.36 13.33
C TRP A 206 14.84 -0.96 13.21
N ARG A 207 13.92 -0.78 12.26
CA ARG A 207 13.14 0.45 12.08
C ARG A 207 11.68 0.14 11.79
N GLN A 208 10.82 1.09 12.13
CA GLN A 208 9.38 1.05 11.90
C GLN A 208 8.90 2.41 11.41
N TRP A 209 8.05 2.41 10.38
CA TRP A 209 7.39 3.60 9.85
C TRP A 209 5.88 3.34 9.73
N GLY A 210 5.09 4.42 9.80
CA GLY A 210 3.66 4.36 9.54
C GLY A 210 2.88 5.55 10.08
N VAL A 211 1.56 5.59 9.91
CA VAL A 211 0.72 4.53 9.35
C VAL A 211 0.49 4.78 7.86
N PHE A 212 0.84 3.81 7.02
CA PHE A 212 0.57 3.85 5.58
C PHE A 212 -0.88 3.47 5.27
N PRO A 213 -1.51 4.04 4.23
CA PRO A 213 -2.85 3.63 3.80
C PRO A 213 -2.96 2.12 3.50
N GLU A 214 -4.13 1.52 3.75
CA GLU A 214 -4.38 0.10 3.43
C GLU A 214 -4.28 -0.15 1.93
N GLU A 215 -4.75 0.82 1.14
CA GLU A 215 -4.83 0.84 -0.31
C GLU A 215 -3.55 1.39 -0.97
N ILE A 216 -2.44 1.49 -0.23
CA ILE A 216 -1.21 2.09 -0.76
C ILE A 216 -0.75 1.45 -2.06
N TRP A 217 -1.14 0.23 -2.40
CA TRP A 217 -0.77 -0.49 -3.63
C TRP A 217 -1.82 -0.45 -4.74
N GLU A 218 -2.99 0.15 -4.51
CA GLU A 218 -4.07 0.26 -5.50
C GLU A 218 -3.76 1.38 -6.50
N GLU A 219 -4.03 1.17 -7.78
CA GLU A 219 -3.87 2.23 -8.79
C GLU A 219 -4.92 3.33 -8.56
N GLU A 220 -4.53 4.60 -8.72
CA GLU A 220 -5.48 5.71 -8.70
C GLU A 220 -6.39 5.55 -9.93
N THR A 221 -7.64 5.11 -9.70
CA THR A 221 -8.67 5.00 -10.75
C THR A 221 -9.26 6.35 -11.11
#